data_AF-A0A2N7BD07-F1
#
_entry.id   AF-A0A2N7BD07-F1
#
_cell.length_a   1.000
_cell.length_b   1.000
_cell.length_c   1.000
_cell.angle_alpha   90.00
_cell.angle_beta   90.00
_cell.angle_gamma   90.00
#
_symmetry.space_group_name_H-M   'P 1'
#
loop_
_entity.id
_entity.type
_entity.pdbx_description
1 polymer ?
#
loop_
_entity_poly.entity_id
_entity_poly.type
_entity_poly.pdbx_seq_one_letter_code
_entity_poly.pdbx_strand_id
1 'polypeptide(L)'
;MFKDVFMIRLTFIFFSILFSLNVLAQTAPADYQQAYQKGERALRDKKYDLAREYFAPLTSARYQNELVPYSHYFMALACLKSDRLAESRTYLRQLESRYPNWSKIADARYLYANVLLEEDQFTAGVDALNACRKHA
;
A
#
# COMPACT_ATOMS: atom_id res chain seq x y z
N MET A 1 -7.62 -28.56 -45.00
CA MET A 1 -8.10 -29.49 -43.96
C MET A 1 -7.08 -29.71 -42.83
N PHE A 2 -5.88 -30.25 -43.05
CA PHE A 2 -4.88 -30.44 -41.97
C PHE A 2 -4.34 -29.12 -41.37
N LYS A 3 -4.15 -28.09 -42.22
CA LYS A 3 -3.68 -26.75 -41.80
C LYS A 3 -4.70 -26.00 -40.95
N ASP A 4 -5.99 -26.19 -41.21
CA ASP A 4 -7.09 -25.51 -40.52
C ASP A 4 -7.27 -26.05 -39.09
N VAL A 5 -7.17 -27.37 -38.93
CA VAL A 5 -7.18 -28.04 -37.60
C VAL A 5 -5.95 -27.65 -36.77
N PHE A 6 -4.79 -27.48 -37.41
CA PHE A 6 -3.58 -27.00 -36.76
C PHE A 6 -3.70 -25.53 -36.34
N MET A 7 -4.27 -24.67 -37.19
CA MET A 7 -4.51 -23.25 -36.88
C MET A 7 -5.49 -23.08 -35.72
N ILE A 8 -6.60 -23.82 -35.72
CA ILE A 8 -7.61 -23.80 -34.64
C ILE A 8 -6.98 -24.23 -33.31
N ARG A 9 -6.17 -25.30 -33.29
CA ARG A 9 -5.45 -25.74 -32.08
C ARG A 9 -4.46 -24.70 -31.58
N LEU A 10 -3.77 -23.99 -32.47
CA LEU A 10 -2.83 -22.93 -32.12
C LEU A 10 -3.53 -21.72 -31.50
N THR A 11 -4.73 -21.35 -32.01
CA THR A 11 -5.56 -20.28 -31.44
C THR A 11 -6.07 -20.62 -30.04
N PHE A 12 -6.48 -21.88 -29.79
CA PHE A 12 -6.90 -22.33 -28.45
C PHE A 12 -5.76 -22.31 -27.42
N ILE A 13 -4.54 -22.66 -27.82
CA ILE A 13 -3.35 -22.58 -26.95
C ILE A 13 -3.03 -21.11 -26.61
N PHE A 14 -3.08 -20.22 -27.61
CA PHE A 14 -2.84 -18.79 -27.40
C PHE A 14 -3.89 -18.16 -26.46
N PHE A 15 -5.16 -18.54 -26.58
CA PHE A 15 -6.23 -18.07 -25.70
C PHE A 15 -6.10 -18.60 -24.26
N SER A 16 -5.57 -19.82 -24.09
CA SER A 16 -5.30 -20.42 -22.77
C SER A 16 -4.10 -19.77 -22.05
N ILE A 17 -3.10 -19.30 -22.81
CA ILE A 17 -1.96 -18.54 -22.28
C ILE A 17 -2.40 -17.12 -21.86
N LEU A 18 -3.31 -16.48 -22.61
CA LEU A 18 -3.85 -15.17 -22.26
C LEU A 18 -4.78 -15.20 -21.03
N PHE A 19 -5.49 -16.31 -20.79
CA PHE A 19 -6.37 -16.44 -19.61
C PHE A 19 -5.58 -16.67 -18.30
N SER A 20 -4.42 -17.34 -18.38
CA SER A 20 -3.57 -17.60 -17.22
C SER A 20 -2.78 -16.38 -16.72
N LEU A 21 -2.70 -15.30 -17.50
CA LEU A 21 -2.05 -14.05 -17.11
C LEU A 21 -2.90 -13.15 -16.19
N ASN A 22 -4.16 -13.49 -15.92
CA ASN A 22 -5.05 -12.68 -15.06
C ASN A 22 -5.02 -13.08 -13.56
N VAL A 23 -4.15 -14.00 -13.14
CA VAL A 23 -4.00 -14.41 -11.74
C VAL A 23 -3.04 -13.49 -10.98
N LEU A 24 -3.40 -12.22 -10.78
CA LEU A 24 -2.62 -11.30 -9.93
C LEU A 24 -3.39 -10.71 -8.74
N ALA A 25 -4.66 -11.04 -8.56
CA ALA A 25 -5.39 -10.71 -7.34
C ALA A 25 -5.26 -11.86 -6.32
N GLN A 26 -4.11 -11.95 -5.65
CA GLN A 26 -3.98 -12.81 -4.48
C GLN A 26 -4.74 -12.16 -3.31
N THR A 27 -5.87 -12.75 -2.92
CA THR A 27 -6.64 -12.34 -1.74
C THR A 27 -5.78 -12.44 -0.49
N ALA A 28 -5.93 -11.47 0.43
CA ALA A 28 -5.17 -11.47 1.68
C ALA A 28 -5.42 -12.75 2.50
N PRO A 29 -4.39 -13.35 3.13
CA PRO A 29 -4.57 -14.48 4.04
C PRO A 29 -5.54 -14.15 5.20
N ALA A 30 -6.27 -15.14 5.71
CA ALA A 30 -7.26 -14.91 6.78
C ALA A 30 -6.66 -14.21 8.01
N ASP A 31 -5.48 -14.63 8.46
CA ASP A 31 -4.76 -14.01 9.59
C ASP A 31 -4.37 -12.56 9.31
N TYR A 32 -4.00 -12.26 8.05
CA TYR A 32 -3.71 -10.89 7.61
C TYR A 32 -4.95 -10.03 7.73
N GLN A 33 -6.07 -10.49 7.18
CA GLN A 33 -7.34 -9.77 7.20
C GLN A 33 -7.84 -9.55 8.64
N GLN A 34 -7.70 -10.55 9.51
CA GLN A 34 -8.09 -10.44 10.91
C GLN A 34 -7.26 -9.38 11.65
N ALA A 35 -5.93 -9.41 11.49
CA ALA A 35 -5.04 -8.41 12.10
C ALA A 35 -5.31 -7.01 11.55
N TYR A 36 -5.51 -6.88 10.24
CA TYR A 36 -5.87 -5.62 9.59
C TYR A 36 -7.12 -5.00 10.21
N GLN A 37 -8.21 -5.77 10.33
CA GLN A 37 -9.45 -5.31 10.94
C GLN A 37 -9.29 -4.93 12.41
N LYS A 38 -8.43 -5.62 13.17
CA LYS A 38 -8.09 -5.25 14.55
C LYS A 38 -7.36 -3.91 14.60
N GLY A 39 -6.40 -3.69 13.69
CA GLY A 39 -5.70 -2.41 13.54
C GLY A 39 -6.63 -1.27 13.19
N GLU A 40 -7.56 -1.46 12.25
CA GLU A 40 -8.56 -0.44 11.88
C GLU A 40 -9.50 -0.10 13.04
N ARG A 41 -9.94 -1.12 13.81
CA ARG A 41 -10.72 -0.88 15.04
C ARG A 41 -9.92 -0.06 16.05
N ALA A 42 -8.66 -0.42 16.29
CA ALA A 42 -7.79 0.32 17.20
C ALA A 42 -7.58 1.78 16.76
N LEU A 43 -7.44 2.03 15.45
CA LEU A 43 -7.39 3.40 14.89
C LEU A 43 -8.68 4.18 15.17
N ARG A 44 -9.85 3.59 14.91
CA ARG A 44 -11.15 4.23 15.19
C ARG A 44 -11.33 4.57 16.67
N ASP A 45 -10.85 3.68 17.54
CA ASP A 45 -10.86 3.86 18.99
C ASP A 45 -9.76 4.83 19.49
N LYS A 46 -8.94 5.41 18.59
CA LYS A 46 -7.78 6.26 18.89
C LYS A 46 -6.70 5.57 19.76
N LYS A 47 -6.68 4.23 19.76
CA LYS A 47 -5.66 3.41 20.44
C LYS A 47 -4.48 3.22 19.51
N TYR A 48 -3.71 4.29 19.28
CA TYR A 48 -2.70 4.33 18.22
C TYR A 48 -1.55 3.34 18.42
N ASP A 49 -1.06 3.14 19.66
CA ASP A 49 -0.03 2.14 19.93
C ASP A 49 -0.51 0.71 19.65
N LEU A 50 -1.74 0.38 20.05
CA LEU A 50 -2.35 -0.91 19.74
C LEU A 50 -2.56 -1.10 18.23
N ALA A 51 -2.95 -0.04 17.51
CA ALA A 51 -3.04 -0.09 16.06
C ALA A 51 -1.69 -0.41 15.41
N ARG A 52 -0.60 0.21 15.90
CA ARG A 52 0.77 -0.06 15.45
C ARG A 52 1.15 -1.52 15.66
N GLU A 53 0.85 -2.10 16.82
CA GLU A 53 1.11 -3.52 17.09
C GLU A 53 0.42 -4.44 16.06
N TYR A 54 -0.82 -4.14 15.69
CA TYR A 54 -1.54 -4.93 14.69
C TYR A 54 -1.01 -4.72 13.27
N PHE A 55 -0.62 -3.51 12.88
CA PHE A 55 -0.15 -3.22 11.52
C PHE A 55 1.33 -3.54 11.28
N ALA A 56 2.19 -3.49 12.29
CA ALA A 56 3.63 -3.75 12.17
C ALA A 56 3.97 -5.06 11.42
N PRO A 57 3.38 -6.23 11.73
CA PRO A 57 3.68 -7.44 10.96
C PRO A 57 3.13 -7.41 9.53
N LEU A 58 2.12 -6.58 9.25
CA LEU A 58 1.39 -6.53 7.98
C LEU A 58 2.10 -5.70 6.91
N THR A 59 3.11 -4.92 7.27
CA THR A 59 3.98 -4.16 6.35
C THR A 59 5.14 -5.00 5.80
N SER A 60 5.36 -6.21 6.34
CA SER A 60 6.45 -7.10 5.94
C SER A 60 6.46 -7.41 4.44
N ALA A 61 7.68 -7.53 3.87
CA ALA A 61 7.90 -7.91 2.47
C ALA A 61 7.33 -9.30 2.11
N ARG A 62 7.12 -10.18 3.10
CA ARG A 62 6.55 -11.52 2.89
C ARG A 62 5.11 -11.50 2.38
N TYR A 63 4.37 -10.43 2.64
CA TYR A 63 2.99 -10.29 2.20
C TYR A 63 2.93 -9.59 0.85
N GLN A 64 2.10 -10.14 -0.04
CA GLN A 64 1.82 -9.64 -1.38
C GLN A 64 0.32 -9.71 -1.61
N ASN A 65 -0.41 -8.71 -1.11
CA ASN A 65 -1.85 -8.58 -1.31
C ASN A 65 -2.25 -7.10 -1.34
N GLU A 66 -3.49 -6.83 -1.77
CA GLU A 66 -4.01 -5.48 -1.97
C GLU A 66 -4.09 -4.61 -0.70
N LEU A 67 -4.08 -5.23 0.48
CA LEU A 67 -4.16 -4.52 1.77
C LEU A 67 -2.78 -4.06 2.27
N VAL A 68 -1.67 -4.57 1.70
CA VAL A 68 -0.32 -4.19 2.15
C VAL A 68 -0.01 -2.70 2.04
N PRO A 69 -0.36 -2.00 0.95
CA PRO A 69 -0.21 -0.55 0.87
C PRO A 69 -1.02 0.18 1.94
N TYR A 70 -2.26 -0.26 2.19
CA TYR A 70 -3.11 0.30 3.24
C TYR A 70 -2.51 0.08 4.64
N SER A 71 -1.94 -1.09 4.91
CA SER A 71 -1.27 -1.37 6.18
C SER A 71 -0.07 -0.47 6.42
N HIS A 72 0.71 -0.12 5.39
CA HIS A 72 1.78 0.87 5.53
C HIS A 72 1.22 2.26 5.85
N TYR A 73 0.18 2.68 5.13
CA TYR A 73 -0.46 3.98 5.34
C TYR A 73 -1.03 4.10 6.77
N PHE A 74 -1.76 3.08 7.23
CA PHE A 74 -2.35 3.06 8.56
C PHE A 74 -1.31 2.90 9.68
N MET A 75 -0.22 2.16 9.44
CA MET A 75 0.93 2.15 10.35
C MET A 75 1.53 3.55 10.49
N ALA A 76 1.77 4.24 9.38
CA ALA A 76 2.30 5.60 9.39
C ALA A 76 1.36 6.60 10.07
N LEU A 77 0.06 6.50 9.80
CA LEU A 77 -0.96 7.34 10.44
C LEU A 77 -0.99 7.12 11.96
N ALA A 78 -0.93 5.86 12.40
CA ALA A 78 -0.88 5.53 13.82
C ALA A 78 0.40 6.09 14.47
N CYS A 79 1.56 5.96 13.82
CA CYS A 79 2.81 6.56 14.28
C CYS A 79 2.71 8.09 14.40
N LEU A 80 2.16 8.79 13.40
CA LEU A 80 1.95 10.23 13.46
C LEU A 80 1.07 10.61 14.66
N LYS A 81 -0.05 9.92 14.83
CA LYS A 81 -1.01 10.21 15.91
C LYS A 81 -0.51 9.88 17.31
N SER A 82 0.57 9.10 17.42
CA SER A 82 1.26 8.79 18.68
C SER A 82 2.61 9.50 18.81
N ASP A 83 2.83 10.61 18.10
CA ASP A 83 4.07 11.43 18.15
C ASP A 83 5.37 10.68 17.78
N ARG A 84 5.25 9.68 16.90
CA ARG A 84 6.38 8.89 16.39
C ARG A 84 6.70 9.27 14.96
N LEU A 85 7.06 10.54 14.78
CA LEU A 85 7.19 11.18 13.48
C LEU A 85 8.23 10.47 12.58
N ALA A 86 9.40 10.14 13.13
CA ALA A 86 10.45 9.45 12.38
C ALA A 86 10.04 8.05 11.88
N GLU A 87 9.26 7.31 12.67
CA GLU A 87 8.69 6.01 12.26
C GLU A 87 7.65 6.22 11.15
N SER A 88 6.74 7.20 11.33
CA SER A 88 5.73 7.54 10.34
C SER A 88 6.34 7.85 8.97
N ARG A 89 7.35 8.73 8.96
CA ARG A 89 8.13 9.09 7.78
C ARG A 89 8.78 7.88 7.10
N THR A 90 9.27 6.92 7.89
CA THR A 90 9.90 5.69 7.39
C THR A 90 8.88 4.80 6.66
N TYR A 91 7.72 4.55 7.27
CA TYR A 91 6.67 3.74 6.64
C TYR A 91 6.10 4.38 5.38
N LEU A 92 6.00 5.71 5.31
CA LEU A 92 5.55 6.42 4.11
C LEU A 92 6.54 6.32 2.96
N ARG A 93 7.84 6.45 3.23
CA ARG A 93 8.86 6.24 2.20
C ARG A 93 8.88 4.80 1.69
N GLN A 94 8.69 3.82 2.58
CA GLN A 94 8.56 2.42 2.18
C GLN A 94 7.32 2.19 1.31
N LEU A 95 6.19 2.78 1.68
CA LEU A 95 4.95 2.73 0.90
C LEU A 95 5.16 3.29 -0.51
N GLU A 96 5.72 4.49 -0.63
CA GLU A 96 5.96 5.14 -1.92
C GLU A 96 6.97 4.37 -2.79
N SER A 97 8.06 3.90 -2.18
CA SER A 97 9.09 3.12 -2.89
C SER A 97 8.54 1.80 -3.42
N ARG A 98 7.75 1.08 -2.62
CA ARG A 98 7.24 -0.25 -2.97
C ARG A 98 5.97 -0.20 -3.81
N TYR A 99 5.14 0.84 -3.64
CA TYR A 99 3.82 0.96 -4.28
C TYR A 99 3.60 2.35 -4.90
N PRO A 100 4.47 2.80 -5.82
CA PRO A 100 4.39 4.14 -6.39
C PRO A 100 3.10 4.41 -7.18
N ASN A 101 2.45 3.34 -7.67
CA ASN A 101 1.20 3.40 -8.44
C ASN A 101 -0.05 3.06 -7.60
N TRP A 102 0.07 3.02 -6.27
CA TRP A 102 -1.10 2.78 -5.42
C TRP A 102 -2.14 3.88 -5.62
N SER A 103 -3.42 3.50 -5.71
CA SER A 103 -4.51 4.42 -6.04
C SER A 103 -4.67 5.58 -5.05
N LYS A 104 -4.12 5.45 -3.84
CA LYS A 104 -4.11 6.47 -2.78
C LYS A 104 -2.71 7.04 -2.50
N ILE A 105 -1.78 6.92 -3.44
CA ILE A 105 -0.42 7.40 -3.23
C ILE A 105 -0.36 8.91 -2.96
N ALA A 106 -1.29 9.69 -3.53
CA ALA A 106 -1.41 11.11 -3.23
C ALA A 106 -1.69 11.36 -1.74
N ASP A 107 -2.63 10.60 -1.14
CA ASP A 107 -2.94 10.69 0.30
C ASP A 107 -1.70 10.39 1.17
N ALA A 108 -0.91 9.39 0.78
CA ALA A 108 0.34 9.06 1.47
C ALA A 108 1.39 10.18 1.37
N ARG A 109 1.51 10.83 0.21
CA ARG A 109 2.44 11.96 0.02
C ARG A 109 2.01 13.19 0.81
N TYR A 110 0.71 13.48 0.88
CA TYR A 110 0.19 14.54 1.75
C TYR A 110 0.47 14.23 3.23
N LEU A 111 0.27 12.99 3.66
CA LEU A 111 0.60 12.57 5.02
C LEU A 111 2.11 12.71 5.30
N TYR A 112 2.96 12.38 4.33
CA TYR A 112 4.42 12.54 4.45
C TYR A 112 4.81 14.01 4.60
N ALA A 113 4.22 14.89 3.80
CA ALA A 113 4.43 16.32 3.94
C ALA A 113 3.98 16.84 5.31
N ASN A 114 2.82 16.39 5.81
CA ASN A 114 2.37 16.73 7.17
C ASN A 114 3.37 16.28 8.24
N VAL A 115 3.88 15.05 8.13
CA VAL A 115 4.92 14.55 9.07
C VAL A 115 6.16 15.44 9.04
N LEU A 116 6.63 15.87 7.86
CA LEU A 116 7.78 16.77 7.77
C LEU A 116 7.52 18.13 8.44
N LEU A 117 6.31 18.67 8.30
CA LEU A 117 5.92 19.92 8.95
C LEU A 117 5.86 19.78 10.47
N GLU A 118 5.34 18.65 10.98
CA GLU A 118 5.31 18.33 12.42
C GLU A 118 6.72 18.08 12.99
N GLU A 119 7.68 17.68 12.15
CA GLU A 119 9.10 17.54 12.51
C GLU A 119 9.92 18.84 12.37
N ASP A 120 9.26 19.99 12.22
CA ASP A 120 9.88 21.31 11.97
C ASP A 120 10.73 21.39 10.68
N GLN A 121 10.59 20.43 9.76
CA GLN A 121 11.26 20.42 8.47
C GLN A 121 10.46 21.22 7.43
N PHE A 122 10.20 22.49 7.73
CA PHE A 122 9.26 23.34 6.97
C PHE A 122 9.58 23.42 5.47
N THR A 123 10.85 23.63 5.10
CA THR A 123 11.26 23.71 3.69
C THR A 123 10.92 22.41 2.95
N ALA A 124 11.33 21.26 3.51
CA ALA A 124 11.06 19.96 2.92
C ALA A 124 9.56 19.64 2.88
N GLY A 125 8.80 20.01 3.92
CA GLY A 125 7.35 19.82 3.97
C GLY A 125 6.62 20.63 2.90
N VAL A 126 6.97 21.91 2.72
CA VAL A 126 6.41 22.76 1.68
C VAL A 126 6.77 22.26 0.28
N ASP A 127 8.02 21.80 0.07
CA ASP A 127 8.44 21.21 -1.19
C ASP A 127 7.64 19.94 -1.51
N ALA A 128 7.41 19.08 -0.52
CA ALA A 128 6.58 17.88 -0.66
C ALA A 128 5.12 18.23 -1.00
N LEU A 129 4.52 19.24 -0.37
CA LEU A 129 3.18 19.72 -0.71
C LEU A 129 3.11 20.27 -2.15
N ASN A 130 4.10 21.05 -2.56
CA ASN A 130 4.19 21.60 -3.90
C ASN A 130 4.32 20.51 -4.97
N ALA A 131 5.05 19.44 -4.67
CA ALA A 131 5.14 18.27 -5.53
C ALA A 131 3.77 17.59 -5.68
N CYS A 132 3.00 17.42 -4.59
CA CYS A 132 1.65 16.84 -4.64
C CYS A 132 0.71 17.63 -5.56
N ARG A 133 0.74 18.97 -5.48
CA ARG A 133 -0.12 19.85 -6.30
C ARG A 133 0.13 19.73 -7.80
N LYS A 134 1.36 19.45 -8.22
CA LYS A 134 1.72 19.32 -9.65
C LYS A 134 1.24 18.03 -10.29
N HIS A 135 0.81 17.05 -9.48
CA HIS A 135 0.42 15.70 -9.91
C HIS A 135 -1.03 15.35 -9.57
N ALA A 136 -1.81 16.33 -9.08
CA ALA A 136 -3.25 16.21 -8.84
C ALA A 136 -4.05 16.72 -10.05
#